data_AF-A0A0Q9HN93-F1
#
_entry.id   AF-A0A0Q9HN93-F1
#
_cell.length_a   1.000
_cell.length_b   1.000
_cell.length_c   1.000
_cell.angle_alpha   90.00
_cell.angle_beta   90.00
_cell.angle_gamma   90.00
#
_symmetry.space_group_name_H-M   'P 1'
#
loop_
_entity.id
_entity.type
_entity.pdbx_description
1 polymer ?
#
loop_
_entity_poly.entity_id
_entity_poly.type
_entity_poly.pdbx_seq_one_letter_code
_entity_poly.pdbx_strand_id
1 'polypeptide(L)'
;MLYSPREAARLTGVPITSINNWLQRSRDIITAQAGNGRPRFDKRGLRILALMRAQTERGISPNLAAQHAASIADRDTKGWPIAAVFSGEPRHCPALVPEDAFPADGPLLIVPLQPLYRAIDEAIGVV
;
A
#
# COMPACT_ATOMS: atom_id res chain seq x y z
N MET A 1 -14.44 -8.07 -5.19
CA MET A 1 -14.11 -7.90 -6.63
C MET A 1 -12.62 -8.11 -6.83
N LEU A 2 -12.21 -8.72 -7.95
CA LEU A 2 -10.81 -8.99 -8.28
C LEU A 2 -10.40 -8.25 -9.55
N TYR A 3 -9.21 -7.64 -9.54
CA TYR A 3 -8.67 -6.81 -10.61
C TYR A 3 -7.41 -7.45 -11.21
N SER A 4 -7.24 -7.32 -12.52
CA SER A 4 -6.01 -7.68 -13.23
C SER A 4 -4.87 -6.67 -12.93
N PRO A 5 -3.61 -6.99 -13.25
CA PRO A 5 -2.49 -6.04 -13.10
C PRO A 5 -2.70 -4.71 -13.84
N ARG A 6 -3.35 -4.73 -15.01
CA ARG A 6 -3.61 -3.52 -15.79
C ARG A 6 -4.67 -2.64 -15.12
N GLU A 7 -5.72 -3.25 -14.58
CA GLU A 7 -6.75 -2.52 -13.83
C GLU A 7 -6.17 -1.96 -12.53
N ALA A 8 -5.38 -2.77 -11.82
CA ALA A 8 -4.69 -2.33 -10.61
C ALA A 8 -3.76 -1.14 -10.87
N ALA A 9 -3.00 -1.15 -11.98
CA ALA A 9 -2.18 -0.02 -12.41
C ALA A 9 -3.01 1.27 -12.59
N ARG A 10 -4.15 1.16 -13.27
CA ARG A 10 -5.07 2.29 -13.48
C ARG A 10 -5.65 2.82 -12.16
N LEU A 11 -6.05 1.93 -11.26
CA LEU A 11 -6.72 2.29 -9.99
C LEU A 11 -5.77 2.88 -8.95
N THR A 12 -4.50 2.46 -8.96
CA THR A 12 -3.50 2.86 -7.95
C THR A 12 -2.49 3.89 -8.46
N GLY A 13 -2.47 4.13 -9.78
CA GLY A 13 -1.46 4.96 -10.44
C GLY A 13 -0.06 4.34 -10.46
N VAL A 14 0.08 3.08 -10.05
CA VAL A 14 1.37 2.36 -10.13
C VAL A 14 1.61 1.94 -11.59
N PRO A 15 2.79 2.21 -12.17
CA PRO A 15 3.11 1.73 -13.50
C PRO A 15 3.00 0.20 -13.60
N ILE A 16 2.42 -0.30 -14.69
CA ILE A 16 2.24 -1.74 -14.89
C ILE A 16 3.58 -2.50 -14.88
N THR A 17 4.65 -1.85 -15.33
CA THR A 17 6.02 -2.38 -15.28
C THR A 17 6.50 -2.57 -13.84
N SER A 18 6.23 -1.62 -12.95
CA SER A 18 6.52 -1.73 -11.53
C SER A 18 5.72 -2.87 -10.89
N ILE A 19 4.41 -2.97 -11.18
CA ILE A 19 3.58 -4.08 -10.68
C ILE A 19 4.16 -5.43 -11.12
N ASN A 20 4.48 -5.59 -12.41
CA ASN A 20 5.05 -6.83 -12.92
C ASN A 20 6.39 -7.19 -12.25
N ASN A 21 7.23 -6.20 -11.98
CA ASN A 21 8.49 -6.41 -11.27
C ASN A 21 8.25 -6.83 -9.81
N TRP A 22 7.36 -6.14 -9.09
CA TRP A 22 7.04 -6.46 -7.70
C TRP A 22 6.39 -7.85 -7.53
N LEU A 23 5.59 -8.28 -8.51
CA LEU A 23 5.02 -9.62 -8.56
C LEU A 23 6.07 -10.73 -8.62
N GLN A 24 7.30 -10.47 -9.06
CA GLN A 24 8.34 -11.51 -9.07
C GLN A 24 8.81 -11.89 -7.66
N ARG A 25 8.63 -11.00 -6.67
CA ARG A 25 9.22 -11.15 -5.33
C ARG A 25 8.21 -11.08 -4.19
N SER A 26 7.05 -10.49 -4.45
CA SER A 26 6.05 -10.19 -3.42
C SER A 26 4.64 -10.59 -3.85
N ARG A 27 4.52 -11.54 -4.79
CA ARG A 27 3.24 -12.00 -5.32
C ARG A 27 2.24 -12.37 -4.23
N ASP A 28 2.66 -13.20 -3.29
CA ASP A 28 1.79 -13.74 -2.24
C ASP A 28 1.36 -12.68 -1.22
N ILE A 29 2.07 -11.56 -1.18
CA ILE A 29 1.77 -10.44 -0.28
C ILE A 29 0.72 -9.52 -0.92
N ILE A 30 0.89 -9.22 -2.22
CA ILE A 30 0.15 -8.17 -2.92
C ILE A 30 -1.11 -8.71 -3.62
N THR A 31 -1.12 -9.99 -3.99
CA THR A 31 -2.24 -10.58 -4.75
C THR A 31 -3.20 -11.36 -3.88
N ALA A 32 -4.46 -11.40 -4.30
CA ALA A 32 -5.44 -12.37 -3.83
C ALA A 32 -5.31 -13.65 -4.67
N GLN A 33 -5.48 -14.81 -4.03
CA GLN A 33 -5.49 -16.08 -4.74
C GLN A 33 -6.71 -16.14 -5.67
N ALA A 34 -6.46 -16.29 -6.97
CA ALA A 34 -7.46 -16.66 -7.96
C ALA A 34 -7.18 -18.08 -8.44
N GLY A 35 -8.21 -18.92 -8.54
CA GLY A 35 -8.09 -20.35 -8.87
C GLY A 35 -7.44 -20.68 -10.22
N ASN A 36 -7.12 -19.68 -11.05
CA ASN A 36 -6.48 -19.83 -12.35
C ASN A 36 -4.97 -19.53 -12.36
N GLY A 37 -4.37 -19.29 -11.19
CA GLY A 37 -2.93 -19.03 -11.09
C GLY A 37 -2.46 -17.73 -11.76
N ARG A 38 -3.36 -16.82 -12.16
CA ARG A 38 -3.01 -15.48 -12.64
C ARG A 38 -3.09 -14.48 -11.48
N PRO A 39 -2.16 -13.49 -11.41
CA PRO A 39 -2.21 -12.47 -10.37
C PRO A 39 -3.52 -11.68 -10.46
N ARG A 40 -4.16 -11.53 -9.31
CA ARG A 40 -5.38 -10.76 -9.11
C ARG A 40 -5.26 -9.94 -7.84
N PHE A 41 -5.84 -8.76 -7.84
CA PHE A 41 -5.80 -7.84 -6.72
C PHE A 41 -7.22 -7.65 -6.21
N ASP A 42 -7.43 -7.82 -4.92
CA ASP A 42 -8.65 -7.39 -4.25
C ASP A 42 -8.45 -5.97 -3.68
N LYS A 43 -9.42 -5.47 -2.91
CA LYS A 43 -9.35 -4.17 -2.25
C LYS A 43 -8.07 -4.02 -1.40
N ARG A 44 -7.68 -5.08 -0.68
CA ARG A 44 -6.46 -5.12 0.12
C ARG A 44 -5.22 -5.00 -0.77
N GLY A 45 -5.12 -5.78 -1.83
CA GLY A 45 -4.02 -5.74 -2.79
C GLY A 45 -3.85 -4.37 -3.45
N LEU A 46 -4.95 -3.67 -3.76
CA LEU A 46 -4.90 -2.30 -4.27
C LEU A 46 -4.33 -1.31 -3.25
N ARG A 47 -4.73 -1.42 -1.98
CA ARG A 47 -4.19 -0.61 -0.88
C ARG A 47 -2.71 -0.87 -0.65
N ILE A 48 -2.28 -2.13 -0.76
CA ILE A 48 -0.85 -2.51 -0.68
C ILE A 48 -0.06 -1.84 -1.82
N LEU A 49 -0.54 -1.94 -3.07
CA LEU A 49 0.14 -1.32 -4.21
C LEU A 49 0.30 0.20 -4.05
N ALA A 50 -0.74 0.88 -3.58
CA ALA A 50 -0.71 2.31 -3.36
C ALA A 50 0.30 2.71 -2.26
N LEU A 51 0.38 1.94 -1.18
CA LEU A 51 1.39 2.14 -0.13
C LEU A 51 2.81 1.83 -0.59
N MET A 52 2.98 0.78 -1.40
CA MET A 52 4.27 0.44 -2.00
C MET A 52 4.77 1.56 -2.91
N ARG A 53 3.87 2.19 -3.66
CA ARG A 53 4.19 3.35 -4.51
C ARG A 53 4.79 4.50 -3.69
N ALA A 54 4.07 4.93 -2.65
CA ALA A 54 4.52 6.03 -1.79
C ALA A 54 5.90 5.77 -1.15
N GLN A 55 6.17 4.52 -0.77
CA GLN A 55 7.44 4.10 -0.21
C GLN A 55 8.58 4.02 -1.24
N THR A 56 8.31 3.43 -2.41
CA THR A 56 9.32 3.25 -3.46
C THR A 56 9.71 4.57 -4.13
N GLU A 57 8.80 5.53 -4.23
CA GLU A 57 9.09 6.92 -4.64
C GLU A 57 10.09 7.63 -3.69
N ARG A 58 10.24 7.12 -2.46
CA ARG A 58 11.21 7.60 -1.46
C ARG A 58 12.45 6.71 -1.34
N GLY A 59 12.64 5.77 -2.27
CA GLY A 59 13.82 4.90 -2.32
C GLY A 59 13.74 3.65 -1.45
N ILE A 60 12.61 3.37 -0.80
CA ILE A 60 12.43 2.10 -0.07
C ILE A 60 12.35 0.96 -1.09
N SER A 61 13.10 -0.12 -0.85
CA SER A 61 13.10 -1.27 -1.75
C SER A 61 11.69 -1.90 -1.87
N PRO A 62 11.28 -2.41 -3.05
CA PRO A 62 9.96 -2.98 -3.23
C PRO A 62 9.61 -4.12 -2.26
N ASN A 63 10.57 -4.99 -1.92
CA ASN A 63 10.34 -6.10 -1.01
C ASN A 63 9.99 -5.61 0.41
N LEU A 64 10.77 -4.64 0.91
CA LEU A 64 10.52 -4.04 2.22
C LEU A 64 9.21 -3.24 2.20
N ALA A 65 8.97 -2.50 1.12
CA ALA A 65 7.74 -1.76 0.94
C ALA A 65 6.50 -2.66 0.94
N ALA A 66 6.57 -3.85 0.34
CA ALA A 66 5.49 -4.84 0.34
C ALA A 66 5.20 -5.36 1.75
N GLN A 67 6.24 -5.66 2.54
CA GLN A 67 6.09 -6.12 3.92
C GLN A 67 5.46 -5.05 4.81
N HIS A 68 5.97 -3.82 4.72
CA HIS A 68 5.38 -2.67 5.43
C HIS A 68 3.93 -2.41 4.99
N ALA A 69 3.68 -2.42 3.68
CA ALA A 69 2.35 -2.14 3.15
C ALA A 69 1.34 -3.21 3.59
N ALA A 70 1.74 -4.48 3.62
CA ALA A 70 0.89 -5.57 4.10
C ALA A 70 0.61 -5.49 5.60
N SER A 71 1.56 -5.06 6.42
CA SER A 71 1.33 -4.89 7.87
C SER A 71 0.38 -3.73 8.19
N ILE A 72 0.18 -2.80 7.25
CA ILE A 72 -0.76 -1.68 7.35
C ILE A 72 -2.11 -1.97 6.68
N ALA A 73 -2.13 -2.61 5.50
CA ALA A 73 -3.31 -2.66 4.63
C ALA A 73 -4.56 -3.28 5.25
N ASP A 74 -4.37 -4.11 6.28
CA ASP A 74 -5.43 -4.78 7.04
C ASP A 74 -5.90 -3.99 8.25
N ARG A 75 -5.25 -2.86 8.58
CA ARG A 75 -5.59 -2.03 9.73
C ARG A 75 -6.66 -1.03 9.33
N ASP A 76 -7.84 -1.20 9.94
CA ASP A 76 -9.00 -0.36 9.67
C ASP A 76 -8.83 1.01 10.33
N THR A 77 -9.01 2.08 9.56
CA THR A 77 -8.82 3.47 9.99
C THR A 77 -10.12 4.11 10.52
N LYS A 78 -11.16 3.30 10.83
CA LYS A 78 -12.52 3.75 11.19
C LYS A 78 -12.57 5.07 11.98
N GLY A 79 -12.78 6.16 11.25
CA GLY A 79 -13.10 7.47 11.80
C GLY A 79 -11.94 8.32 12.30
N TRP A 80 -10.69 7.85 12.25
CA TRP A 80 -9.53 8.65 12.66
C TRP A 80 -8.57 8.86 11.50
N PRO A 81 -8.03 10.08 11.31
CA PRO A 81 -6.97 10.30 10.35
C PRO A 81 -5.71 9.59 10.84
N ILE A 82 -5.39 8.44 10.21
CA ILE A 82 -4.20 7.65 10.52
C ILE A 82 -3.14 7.90 9.46
N ALA A 83 -1.94 8.25 9.90
CA ALA A 83 -0.76 8.29 9.07
C ALA A 83 0.13 7.06 9.33
N ALA A 84 0.62 6.45 8.25
CA ALA A 84 1.74 5.53 8.34
C ALA A 84 3.04 6.34 8.29
N VAL A 85 3.81 6.25 9.37
CA VAL A 85 5.10 6.92 9.51
C VAL A 85 6.22 5.91 9.34
N PHE A 86 7.13 6.24 8.44
CA PHE A 86 8.28 5.43 8.10
C PHE A 86 9.54 6.17 8.55
N SER A 87 10.24 5.64 9.55
CA SER A 87 11.56 6.15 9.94
C SER A 87 12.66 5.50 9.10
N GLY A 88 13.86 6.07 9.13
CA GLY A 88 15.06 5.47 8.55
C GLY A 88 15.51 4.17 9.23
N GLU A 89 14.83 3.75 10.30
CA GLU A 89 15.16 2.56 11.08
C GLU A 89 14.11 1.45 10.81
N PRO A 90 14.40 0.47 9.93
CA PRO A 90 13.38 -0.43 9.38
C PRO A 90 12.66 -1.31 10.40
N ARG A 91 13.23 -1.50 11.60
CA ARG A 91 12.71 -2.44 12.62
C ARG A 91 11.46 -1.94 13.33
N HIS A 92 11.22 -0.63 13.32
CA HIS A 92 10.08 0.03 13.96
C HIS A 92 9.15 0.70 12.94
N CYS A 93 9.36 0.40 11.66
CA CYS A 93 8.73 0.99 10.50
C CYS A 93 7.81 -0.06 9.86
N PRO A 94 6.54 0.26 9.51
CA PRO A 94 5.83 1.51 9.73
C PRO A 94 5.16 1.60 11.11
N ALA A 95 5.18 2.79 11.71
CA ALA A 95 4.33 3.12 12.86
C ALA A 95 3.01 3.74 12.36
N LEU A 96 1.89 3.43 13.03
CA LEU A 96 0.63 4.12 12.79
C LEU A 96 0.43 5.17 13.88
N VAL A 97 0.24 6.41 13.49
CA VAL A 97 -0.01 7.52 14.40
C VAL A 97 -1.22 8.33 13.92
N PRO A 98 -1.94 9.00 14.84
CA PRO A 98 -2.82 10.10 14.48
C PRO A 98 -2.10 11.13 13.59
N GLU A 99 -2.80 11.73 12.63
CA GLU A 99 -2.21 12.76 11.73
C GLU A 99 -1.66 13.99 12.48
N ASP A 100 -2.04 14.23 13.73
CA ASP A 100 -1.53 15.32 14.57
C ASP A 100 -0.37 14.89 15.49
N ALA A 101 -0.04 13.60 15.55
CA ALA A 101 0.95 13.02 16.47
C ALA A 101 2.21 12.54 15.73
N PHE A 102 2.77 13.38 14.85
CA PHE A 102 4.01 13.03 14.17
C PHE A 102 5.19 12.99 15.15
N PRO A 103 6.04 11.94 15.09
CA PRO A 103 7.24 11.89 15.91
C PRO A 103 8.17 13.06 15.55
N ALA A 104 8.75 13.70 16.58
CA ALA A 104 9.63 14.87 16.43
C ALA A 104 10.92 14.55 15.65
N ASP A 105 11.36 13.29 15.66
CA ASP A 105 12.53 12.83 14.91
C ASP A 105 12.16 12.51 13.45
N GLY A 106 12.33 13.53 12.61
CA GLY A 106 12.43 13.52 11.14
C GLY A 106 12.03 12.23 10.42
N PRO A 107 10.73 11.92 10.30
CA PRO A 107 10.29 10.75 9.55
C PRO A 107 10.74 10.83 8.09
N LEU A 108 11.22 9.70 7.55
CA LEU A 108 11.64 9.58 6.15
C LEU A 108 10.43 9.75 5.21
N LEU A 109 9.27 9.27 5.65
CA LEU A 109 8.01 9.35 4.91
C LEU A 109 6.82 9.31 5.87
N ILE A 110 5.84 10.16 5.60
CA ILE A 110 4.52 10.14 6.23
C ILE A 110 3.51 9.89 5.11
N VAL A 111 2.66 8.87 5.24
CA VAL A 111 1.59 8.56 4.29
C VAL A 111 0.24 8.66 5.00
N PRO A 112 -0.60 9.67 4.69
CA PRO A 112 -1.96 9.73 5.23
C PRO A 112 -2.80 8.63 4.58
N LEU A 113 -3.26 7.66 5.40
CA LEU A 113 -3.91 6.45 4.92
C LEU A 113 -5.34 6.70 4.46
N GLN A 114 -6.07 7.57 5.17
CA GLN A 114 -7.48 7.83 4.91
C GLN A 114 -7.73 8.42 3.50
N PRO A 115 -7.06 9.50 3.05
CA PRO A 115 -7.25 10.00 1.69
C PRO A 115 -6.81 8.98 0.63
N LEU A 116 -5.72 8.24 0.88
CA LEU A 116 -5.24 7.20 -0.03
C LEU A 116 -6.28 6.08 -0.20
N TYR A 117 -6.84 5.59 0.90
CA TYR A 117 -7.83 4.51 0.88
C TYR A 117 -9.18 4.99 0.34
N ARG A 118 -9.58 6.23 0.65
CA ARG A 118 -10.80 6.83 0.08
C ARG A 118 -10.71 6.91 -1.44
N ALA A 119 -9.59 7.37 -2.00
CA ALA A 119 -9.41 7.44 -3.45
C ALA A 119 -9.52 6.05 -4.12
N ILE A 120 -8.99 5.01 -3.46
CA ILE A 120 -9.14 3.62 -3.95
C ILE A 120 -10.60 3.18 -3.85
N ASP A 121 -11.25 3.41 -2.71
CA ASP A 121 -12.63 3.00 -2.44
C ASP A 121 -13.62 3.68 -3.42
N GLU A 122 -13.41 4.97 -3.72
CA GLU A 122 -14.11 5.73 -4.76
C GLU A 122 -13.88 5.12 -6.16
N ALA A 123 -12.62 4.82 -6.50
CA ALA A 123 -12.27 4.27 -7.82
C ALA A 123 -12.84 2.85 -8.06
N ILE A 124 -13.17 2.11 -6.99
CA ILE A 124 -13.81 0.79 -7.06
C ILE A 124 -15.32 0.82 -6.76
N GLY A 125 -15.91 1.98 -6.51
CA GLY A 125 -17.35 2.16 -6.29
C GLY A 125 -17.87 1.61 -4.95
N VAL A 126 -17.10 1.72 -3.87
CA VAL A 126 -17.42 1.16 -2.52
C VAL A 126 -17.70 2.28 -1.50
N VAL A 127 -18.23 3.43 -1.94
CA VAL A 127 -18.53 4.60 -1.09
C VAL A 127 -20.00 4.68 -0.75
#